data_AF-A0A2T3ATS1-F1
#
_entry.id   AF-A0A2T3ATS1-F1
#
_cell.length_a   1.000
_cell.length_b   1.000
_cell.length_c   1.000
_cell.angle_alpha   90.00
_cell.angle_beta   90.00
_cell.angle_gamma   90.00
#
_symmetry.space_group_name_H-M   'P 1'
#
loop_
_entity.id
_entity.type
_entity.pdbx_description
1 polymer ?
#
loop_
_entity_poly.entity_id
_entity_poly.type
_entity_poly.pdbx_seq_one_letter_code
_entity_poly.pdbx_strand_id
1 'polypeptide(L)'
;METKIACVDMVVTIFPDICRDFVSGLYDKLSKHSDQLINHILESEVPYPKAKDSQKTLKRKRDLDEEEELTRKYSSADRVIPVKADGVRPWIRHILSLEFPETPMTFIDTCLYQDGFRLFPTYRVLEQAHRTFDPQNPPYNKLKVKRKMSEEYQEARLKILLDGRPIPGSIYDREHIEILQELQAARRVRKKADADREEERRLELEEEANLLKAQAEGTIADCGCCFGEYPLNRMVHCNNEEALHWFCRDCARQNAETAIGQSKYQLVCMSTDGCASGFSQEQRSHFLDEKLAIALERSEQEANLRMAGIENLASCPFCPFAAEYPPVEIDKEFRCQAPDCERISCRLCKLESHIPKSCEENAKDNGLSIRRQIEEAMSEALIRKCNKCGTPFVKEEGCNKMTCTRNGCFNVQCYICSKSCNYDHFNDPQRGGRVGNCPLFESTQQRHDDDVRKAEKDALERIRAEHPEYSEEDLKIQVSEAVLKDDERRRANNPRARPVPMGAPGQ
;
A
#
# COMPACT_ATOMS: atom_id res chain seq x y z
N MET A 1 18.48 -42.22 3.90
CA MET A 1 18.46 -40.79 4.30
C MET A 1 17.05 -40.30 4.05
N GLU A 2 16.41 -39.77 5.08
CA GLU A 2 15.09 -39.15 4.93
C GLU A 2 15.24 -37.82 4.18
N THR A 3 14.29 -37.54 3.29
CA THR A 3 14.19 -36.22 2.67
C THR A 3 13.88 -35.18 3.74
N LYS A 4 14.43 -33.98 3.59
CA LYS A 4 14.22 -32.86 4.53
C LYS A 4 12.74 -32.62 4.85
N ILE A 5 11.86 -32.69 3.84
CA ILE A 5 10.41 -32.54 3.98
C ILE A 5 9.82 -33.65 4.88
N ALA A 6 10.06 -34.92 4.55
CA ALA A 6 9.56 -36.05 5.35
C ALA A 6 10.06 -36.02 6.81
N CYS A 7 11.31 -35.60 7.02
CA CYS A 7 11.91 -35.50 8.36
C CYS A 7 11.23 -34.38 9.18
N VAL A 8 11.02 -33.21 8.57
CA VAL A 8 10.31 -32.08 9.19
C VAL A 8 8.86 -32.45 9.49
N ASP A 9 8.16 -33.12 8.58
CA ASP A 9 6.76 -33.53 8.77
C ASP A 9 6.60 -34.56 9.90
N MET A 10 7.56 -35.47 10.06
CA MET A 10 7.55 -36.44 11.15
C MET A 10 7.73 -35.77 12.52
N VAL A 11 8.63 -34.78 12.62
CA VAL A 11 8.84 -34.00 13.85
C VAL A 11 7.61 -33.15 14.17
N VAL A 12 7.01 -32.50 13.17
CA VAL A 12 5.80 -31.67 13.32
C VAL A 12 4.58 -32.52 13.70
N THR A 13 4.53 -33.78 13.28
CA THR A 13 3.47 -34.72 13.69
C THR A 13 3.50 -34.98 15.20
N ILE A 14 4.69 -34.99 15.81
CA ILE A 14 4.88 -35.22 17.26
C ILE A 14 4.76 -33.91 18.05
N PHE A 15 5.21 -32.79 17.48
CA PHE A 15 5.11 -31.45 18.07
C PHE A 15 4.31 -30.51 17.16
N PRO A 16 2.96 -30.52 17.23
CA PRO A 16 2.11 -29.81 16.27
C PRO A 16 2.27 -28.29 16.27
N ASP A 17 2.82 -27.71 17.34
CA ASP A 17 3.01 -26.28 17.51
C ASP A 17 4.46 -25.82 17.24
N ILE A 18 5.39 -26.72 16.89
CA ILE A 18 6.79 -26.37 16.62
C ILE A 18 6.96 -25.61 15.30
N CYS A 19 7.88 -24.64 15.27
CA CYS A 19 8.21 -23.91 14.06
C CYS A 19 8.95 -24.81 13.05
N ARG A 20 8.41 -24.94 11.83
CA ARG A 20 9.01 -25.71 10.73
C ARG A 20 10.40 -25.20 10.33
N ASP A 21 10.63 -23.88 10.35
CA ASP A 21 11.93 -23.30 10.01
C ASP A 21 13.00 -23.65 11.07
N PHE A 22 12.59 -23.74 12.33
CA PHE A 22 13.47 -24.18 13.41
C PHE A 22 13.87 -25.65 13.23
N VAL A 23 12.92 -26.54 12.93
CA VAL A 23 13.19 -27.96 12.65
C VAL A 23 14.05 -28.13 11.39
N SER A 24 13.77 -27.35 10.34
CA SER A 24 14.58 -27.27 9.11
C SER A 24 16.02 -26.86 9.40
N GLY A 25 16.21 -25.87 10.29
CA GLY A 25 17.53 -25.45 10.77
C GLY A 25 18.24 -26.50 11.62
N LEU A 26 17.52 -27.27 12.44
CA LEU A 26 18.08 -28.41 13.17
C LEU A 26 18.45 -29.57 12.23
N TYR A 27 17.68 -29.81 11.17
CA TYR A 27 18.00 -30.79 10.14
C TYR A 27 19.33 -30.46 9.44
N ASP A 28 19.54 -29.18 9.13
CA ASP A 28 20.76 -28.73 8.46
C ASP A 28 21.98 -28.70 9.40
N LYS A 29 21.78 -28.43 10.70
CA LYS A 29 22.87 -28.22 11.68
C LYS A 29 23.21 -29.44 12.52
N LEU A 30 22.25 -30.33 12.79
CA LEU A 30 22.38 -31.38 13.80
C LEU A 30 22.33 -32.78 13.19
N SER A 31 21.23 -33.16 12.51
CA SER A 31 21.08 -34.51 11.95
C SER A 31 19.99 -34.61 10.89
N LYS A 32 20.16 -35.53 9.93
CA LYS A 32 19.20 -35.82 8.84
C LYS A 32 18.22 -36.96 9.16
N HIS A 33 18.01 -37.25 10.45
CA HIS A 33 17.16 -38.33 10.94
C HIS A 33 16.15 -37.78 11.95
N SER A 34 14.86 -38.07 11.77
CA SER A 34 13.78 -37.51 12.60
C SER A 34 13.94 -37.87 14.07
N ASP A 35 14.31 -39.12 14.38
CA ASP A 35 14.42 -39.63 15.74
C ASP A 35 15.45 -38.86 16.58
N GLN A 36 16.56 -38.45 15.96
CA GLN A 36 17.61 -37.68 16.62
C GLN A 36 17.20 -36.23 16.86
N LEU A 37 16.42 -35.65 15.94
CA LEU A 37 15.86 -34.31 16.10
C LEU A 37 14.80 -34.29 17.22
N ILE A 38 13.94 -35.32 17.27
CA ILE A 38 12.92 -35.49 18.31
C ILE A 38 13.56 -35.61 19.69
N ASN A 39 14.57 -36.48 19.84
CA ASN A 39 15.28 -36.64 21.12
C ASN A 39 15.97 -35.34 21.53
N HIS A 40 16.60 -34.61 20.59
CA HIS A 40 17.22 -33.32 20.89
C HIS A 40 16.21 -32.27 21.39
N ILE A 41 15.01 -32.24 20.82
CA ILE A 41 13.94 -31.33 21.24
C ILE A 41 13.40 -31.72 22.63
N LEU A 42 13.29 -33.01 22.94
CA LEU A 42 12.84 -33.51 24.24
C LEU A 42 13.86 -33.29 25.37
N GLU A 43 15.14 -33.39 25.06
CA GLU A 43 16.24 -33.22 26.03
C GLU A 43 16.63 -31.74 26.26
N SER A 44 16.13 -30.82 25.42
CA SER A 44 16.43 -29.39 25.56
C SER A 44 15.62 -28.77 26.71
N GLU A 45 16.32 -28.15 27.67
CA GLU A 45 15.68 -27.37 28.74
C GLU A 45 15.11 -26.02 28.25
N VAL A 46 15.40 -25.62 27.01
CA VAL A 46 14.95 -24.38 26.41
C VAL A 46 13.67 -24.63 25.60
N PRO A 47 12.58 -23.86 25.82
CA PRO A 47 11.37 -23.99 25.03
C PRO A 47 11.65 -23.82 23.53
N TYR A 48 11.20 -24.77 22.71
CA TYR A 48 11.34 -24.67 21.26
C TYR A 48 10.45 -23.56 20.68
N PRO A 49 10.91 -22.82 19.65
CA PRO A 49 10.10 -21.80 19.00
C PRO A 49 8.81 -22.38 18.41
N LYS A 50 7.68 -21.78 18.75
CA LYS A 50 6.38 -22.20 18.22
C LYS A 50 6.09 -21.53 16.87
N ALA A 51 5.35 -22.20 16.00
CA ALA A 51 4.94 -21.65 14.70
C ALA A 51 4.22 -20.28 14.83
N LYS A 52 3.45 -20.09 15.91
CA LYS A 52 2.78 -18.82 16.22
C LYS A 52 3.73 -17.67 16.56
N ASP A 53 4.91 -17.95 17.12
CA ASP A 53 5.88 -16.93 17.49
C ASP A 53 6.64 -16.40 16.27
N SER A 54 6.93 -17.27 15.30
CA SER A 54 7.47 -16.90 13.98
C SER A 54 6.47 -16.08 13.14
N GLN A 55 5.16 -16.34 13.28
CA GLN A 55 4.12 -15.54 12.62
C GLN A 55 3.94 -14.15 13.26
N LYS A 56 4.18 -13.99 14.58
CA LYS A 56 4.15 -12.68 15.27
C LYS A 56 5.29 -11.76 14.82
N THR A 57 6.48 -12.30 14.57
CA THR A 57 7.61 -11.54 14.02
C THR A 57 7.32 -11.06 12.60
N LEU A 58 6.66 -11.87 11.77
CA LEU A 58 6.23 -11.46 10.42
C LEU A 58 5.12 -10.38 10.45
N LYS A 59 4.14 -10.47 11.37
CA LYS A 59 3.08 -9.45 11.51
C LYS A 59 3.56 -8.10 12.04
N ARG A 60 4.64 -8.07 12.84
CA ARG A 60 5.22 -6.80 13.34
C ARG A 60 6.17 -6.14 12.37
N LYS A 61 6.64 -6.85 11.33
CA LYS A 61 7.36 -6.25 10.22
C LYS A 61 6.38 -5.57 9.25
N ARG A 62 5.88 -4.41 9.66
CA ARG A 62 6.00 -3.28 8.73
C ARG A 62 7.51 -3.11 8.65
N ASP A 63 8.14 -3.45 7.53
CA ASP A 63 9.53 -3.04 7.29
C ASP A 63 9.50 -1.51 7.23
N LEU A 64 9.51 -0.88 8.40
CA LEU A 64 9.73 0.54 8.53
C LEU A 64 11.11 0.78 7.93
N ASP A 65 11.20 1.76 7.05
CA ASP A 65 12.49 2.14 6.51
C ASP A 65 13.45 2.44 7.67
N GLU A 66 14.70 2.02 7.56
CA GLU A 66 15.71 2.17 8.62
C GLU A 66 15.81 3.64 9.07
N GLU A 67 15.64 4.58 8.14
CA GLU A 67 15.60 6.01 8.44
C GLU A 67 14.37 6.40 9.27
N GLU A 68 13.21 5.79 9.05
CA GLU A 68 11.99 6.04 9.81
C GLU A 68 12.13 5.53 11.25
N GLU A 69 12.74 4.37 11.44
CA GLU A 69 13.05 3.82 12.77
C GLU A 69 14.04 4.72 13.54
N LEU A 70 15.11 5.16 12.87
CA LEU A 70 16.10 6.08 13.44
C LEU A 70 15.49 7.45 13.77
N THR A 71 14.61 7.96 12.92
CA THR A 71 13.89 9.22 13.16
C THR A 71 13.02 9.10 14.41
N ARG A 72 12.24 8.01 14.54
CA ARG A 72 11.42 7.76 15.74
C ARG A 72 12.29 7.66 17.01
N LYS A 73 13.43 6.97 16.92
CA LYS A 73 14.35 6.77 18.05
C LYS A 73 15.01 8.07 18.51
N TYR A 74 15.57 8.85 17.58
CA TYR A 74 16.44 9.98 17.92
C TYR A 74 15.76 11.34 17.89
N SER A 75 14.61 11.46 17.21
CA SER A 75 13.87 12.73 17.02
C SER A 75 12.58 12.83 17.85
N SER A 76 12.31 11.88 18.75
CA SER A 76 11.15 11.94 19.65
C SER A 76 11.11 13.25 20.44
N ALA A 77 9.93 13.87 20.53
CA ALA A 77 9.70 15.09 21.30
C ALA A 77 9.93 14.89 22.81
N ASP A 78 9.75 13.65 23.29
CA ASP A 78 9.95 13.27 24.69
C ASP A 78 11.44 13.15 25.05
N ARG A 79 12.33 13.10 24.06
CA ARG A 79 13.77 12.99 24.26
C ARG A 79 14.37 14.37 24.55
N VAL A 80 14.45 14.72 25.83
CA VAL A 80 15.04 15.99 26.30
C VAL A 80 16.52 15.81 26.65
N ILE A 81 17.41 16.60 26.04
CA ILE A 81 18.83 16.64 26.40
C ILE A 81 19.03 17.58 27.61
N PRO A 82 19.47 17.10 28.79
CA PRO A 82 19.57 17.94 29.99
C PRO A 82 20.53 19.13 29.85
N VAL A 83 20.24 20.23 30.56
CA VAL A 83 21.15 21.38 30.69
C VAL A 83 22.11 21.10 31.84
N LYS A 84 23.32 20.61 31.55
CA LYS A 84 24.40 20.41 32.54
C LYS A 84 25.70 20.97 31.97
N ALA A 85 26.51 21.62 32.82
CA ALA A 85 27.81 22.18 32.40
C ALA A 85 28.76 21.10 31.86
N ASP A 86 28.78 19.94 32.52
CA ASP A 86 29.52 18.72 32.09
C ASP A 86 28.63 17.72 31.33
N GLY A 87 27.52 18.19 30.75
CA GLY A 87 26.59 17.34 30.01
C GLY A 87 27.01 17.09 28.56
N VAL A 88 26.18 16.39 27.80
CA VAL A 88 26.46 16.05 26.39
C VAL A 88 26.31 17.22 25.38
N ARG A 89 25.72 18.35 25.77
CA ARG A 89 25.46 19.49 24.84
C ARG A 89 26.73 20.09 24.20
N PRO A 90 27.83 20.35 24.94
CA PRO A 90 29.08 20.82 24.35
C PRO A 90 29.68 19.83 23.36
N TRP A 91 29.51 18.52 23.61
CA TRP A 91 29.98 17.45 22.74
C TRP A 91 29.20 17.42 21.43
N ILE A 92 27.87 17.47 21.49
CA ILE A 92 27.01 17.53 20.30
C ILE A 92 27.36 18.76 19.45
N ARG A 93 27.50 19.93 20.09
CA ARG A 93 27.94 21.16 19.45
C ARG A 93 29.31 21.02 18.76
N HIS A 94 30.27 20.39 19.45
CA HIS A 94 31.60 20.16 18.90
C HIS A 94 31.56 19.20 17.70
N ILE A 95 30.88 18.06 17.83
CA ILE A 95 30.71 17.06 16.77
C ILE A 95 30.13 17.71 15.51
N LEU A 96 29.01 18.45 15.63
CA LEU A 96 28.40 19.10 14.47
C LEU A 96 29.32 20.16 13.84
N SER A 97 30.13 20.86 14.63
CA SER A 97 31.12 21.80 14.09
C SER A 97 32.17 21.11 13.20
N LEU A 98 32.52 19.86 13.53
CA LEU A 98 33.47 19.06 12.76
C LEU A 98 32.82 18.39 11.55
N GLU A 99 31.58 17.91 11.67
CA GLU A 99 30.80 17.33 10.58
C GLU A 99 30.44 18.35 9.49
N PHE A 100 30.27 19.62 9.88
CA PHE A 100 29.96 20.74 9.01
C PHE A 100 31.05 21.81 9.07
N PRO A 101 32.26 21.53 8.53
CA PRO A 101 33.47 22.31 8.78
C PRO A 101 33.47 23.71 8.15
N GLU A 102 32.58 23.97 7.18
CA GLU A 102 32.39 25.27 6.52
C GLU A 102 31.23 26.08 7.12
N THR A 103 30.42 25.49 8.00
CA THR A 103 29.21 26.14 8.53
C THR A 103 29.54 26.95 9.78
N PRO A 104 29.23 28.26 9.86
CA PRO A 104 29.49 29.07 11.06
C PRO A 104 28.84 28.52 12.32
N MET A 105 29.49 28.73 13.47
CA MET A 105 28.93 28.30 14.75
C MET A 105 27.59 28.99 15.05
N THR A 106 27.41 30.24 14.63
CA THR A 106 26.15 30.97 14.82
C THR A 106 24.95 30.26 14.19
N PHE A 107 25.14 29.66 13.01
CA PHE A 107 24.09 28.90 12.33
C PHE A 107 23.89 27.52 12.97
N ILE A 108 24.98 26.81 13.30
CA ILE A 108 24.92 25.52 14.02
C ILE A 108 24.18 25.67 15.35
N ASP A 109 24.46 26.74 16.09
CA ASP A 109 23.83 27.03 17.37
C ASP A 109 22.34 27.30 17.20
N THR A 110 21.96 28.07 16.18
CA THR A 110 20.56 28.35 15.86
C THR A 110 19.78 27.05 15.60
N CYS A 111 20.36 26.12 14.82
CA CYS A 111 19.75 24.81 14.56
C CYS A 111 19.65 23.98 15.84
N LEU A 112 20.72 23.95 16.66
CA LEU A 112 20.74 23.25 17.94
C LEU A 112 19.65 23.75 18.91
N TYR A 113 19.43 25.07 18.97
CA TYR A 113 18.38 25.64 19.83
C TYR A 113 16.98 25.22 19.36
N GLN A 114 16.74 25.19 18.05
CA GLN A 114 15.47 24.75 17.47
C GLN A 114 15.20 23.27 17.73
N ASP A 115 16.23 22.43 17.60
CA ASP A 115 16.11 20.98 17.77
C ASP A 115 16.34 20.50 19.21
N GLY A 116 16.45 21.40 20.20
CA GLY A 116 16.60 21.02 21.61
C GLY A 116 17.92 20.30 21.91
N PHE A 117 18.99 20.62 21.18
CA PHE A 117 20.31 20.02 21.25
C PHE A 117 20.36 18.52 20.91
N ARG A 118 19.38 18.00 20.17
CA ARG A 118 19.39 16.60 19.69
C ARG A 118 20.28 16.49 18.45
N LEU A 119 21.27 15.60 18.46
CA LEU A 119 22.29 15.52 17.41
C LEU A 119 21.68 15.13 16.06
N PHE A 120 20.91 14.05 16.00
CA PHE A 120 20.37 13.49 14.76
C PHE A 120 19.46 14.47 13.99
N PRO A 121 18.41 15.08 14.58
CA PRO A 121 17.59 16.05 13.86
C PRO A 121 18.39 17.28 13.42
N THR A 122 19.26 17.82 14.29
CA THR A 122 20.12 18.96 13.93
C THR A 122 21.05 18.62 12.76
N TYR A 123 21.60 17.40 12.75
CA TYR A 123 22.45 16.92 11.66
C TYR A 123 21.71 16.92 10.32
N ARG A 124 20.44 16.48 10.31
CA ARG A 124 19.61 16.47 9.10
C ARG A 124 19.32 17.89 8.60
N VAL A 125 19.01 18.82 9.51
CA VAL A 125 18.79 20.23 9.15
C VAL A 125 20.06 20.85 8.55
N LEU A 126 21.21 20.59 9.15
CA LEU A 126 22.50 21.09 8.66
C LEU A 126 22.90 20.44 7.32
N GLU A 127 22.65 19.14 7.14
CA GLU A 127 22.85 18.44 5.86
C GLU A 127 21.98 19.03 4.76
N GLN A 128 20.69 19.25 5.04
CA GLN A 128 19.76 19.84 4.10
C GLN A 128 20.21 21.26 3.71
N ALA A 129 20.58 22.10 4.67
CA ALA A 129 21.05 23.46 4.42
C ALA A 129 22.37 23.50 3.63
N HIS A 130 23.27 22.52 3.86
CA HIS A 130 24.50 22.39 3.09
C HIS A 130 24.22 21.93 1.65
N ARG A 131 23.29 20.99 1.48
CA ARG A 131 22.87 20.42 0.20
C ARG A 131 22.17 21.44 -0.69
N THR A 132 21.23 22.19 -0.14
CA THR A 132 20.47 23.22 -0.86
C THR A 132 21.13 24.60 -0.77
N PHE A 133 22.44 24.65 -0.54
CA PHE A 133 23.17 25.89 -0.43
C PHE A 133 23.16 26.63 -1.78
N ASP A 134 22.50 27.77 -1.80
CA ASP A 134 22.44 28.67 -2.95
C ASP A 134 23.40 29.86 -2.72
N PRO A 135 24.46 30.05 -3.54
CA PRO A 135 25.33 31.22 -3.44
C PRO A 135 24.61 32.57 -3.60
N GLN A 136 23.49 32.61 -4.33
CA GLN A 136 22.70 33.81 -4.55
C GLN A 136 21.78 34.13 -3.36
N ASN A 137 21.36 33.12 -2.60
CA ASN A 137 20.53 33.27 -1.41
C ASN A 137 20.97 32.29 -0.30
N PRO A 138 22.15 32.49 0.31
CA PRO A 138 22.73 31.47 1.17
C PRO A 138 22.05 31.46 2.55
N PRO A 139 21.76 30.27 3.12
CA PRO A 139 21.21 30.17 4.48
C PRO A 139 22.19 30.68 5.55
N TYR A 140 23.49 30.69 5.25
CA TYR A 140 24.56 31.21 6.09
C TYR A 140 25.80 31.53 5.24
N ASN A 141 26.70 32.38 5.75
CA ASN A 141 27.98 32.66 5.08
C ASN A 141 29.02 31.60 5.41
N LYS A 142 29.51 30.84 4.40
CA LYS A 142 30.53 29.79 4.63
C LYS A 142 31.82 30.36 5.23
N LEU A 143 32.44 29.58 6.13
CA LEU A 143 33.76 29.89 6.67
C LEU A 143 34.83 29.77 5.58
N LYS A 144 35.76 30.74 5.56
CA LYS A 144 36.90 30.73 4.64
C LYS A 144 37.90 29.60 4.94
N VAL A 145 38.03 29.23 6.22
CA VAL A 145 38.93 28.17 6.68
C VAL A 145 38.08 27.04 7.23
N LYS A 146 38.24 25.85 6.65
CA LYS A 146 37.55 24.63 7.08
C LYS A 146 38.08 24.17 8.43
N ARG A 147 37.18 23.80 9.34
CA ARG A 147 37.57 23.08 10.57
C ARG A 147 38.13 21.71 10.20
N LYS A 148 39.13 21.23 10.94
CA LYS A 148 39.75 19.92 10.72
C LYS A 148 39.05 18.87 11.58
N MET A 149 38.69 17.73 10.98
CA MET A 149 38.10 16.59 11.69
C MET A 149 39.09 16.05 12.72
N SER A 150 38.66 15.97 13.98
CA SER A 150 39.45 15.34 15.05
C SER A 150 39.52 13.83 14.84
N GLU A 151 40.66 13.22 15.20
CA GLU A 151 40.86 11.76 15.13
C GLU A 151 39.79 10.98 15.90
N GLU A 152 39.32 11.53 17.02
CA GLU A 152 38.32 10.92 17.90
C GLU A 152 37.01 10.57 17.17
N TYR A 153 36.58 11.44 16.25
CA TYR A 153 35.30 11.28 15.53
C TYR A 153 35.47 10.65 14.14
N GLN A 154 36.68 10.25 13.76
CA GLN A 154 36.88 9.55 12.48
C GLN A 154 36.16 8.20 12.47
N GLU A 155 35.61 7.82 11.33
CA GLU A 155 34.79 6.60 11.18
C GLU A 155 35.51 5.33 11.66
N ALA A 156 36.80 5.19 11.32
CA ALA A 156 37.62 4.06 11.75
C ALA A 156 37.73 3.94 13.29
N ARG A 157 37.87 5.08 13.98
CA ARG A 157 38.02 5.12 15.45
C ARG A 157 36.69 4.90 16.16
N LEU A 158 35.61 5.50 15.65
CA LEU A 158 34.26 5.25 16.17
C LEU A 158 33.86 3.79 16.06
N LYS A 159 34.20 3.12 14.94
CA LYS A 159 33.91 1.70 14.77
C LYS A 159 34.59 0.83 15.84
N ILE A 160 35.88 1.07 16.10
CA ILE A 160 36.63 0.34 17.14
C ILE A 160 36.02 0.55 18.53
N LEU A 161 35.60 1.78 18.84
CA LEU A 161 35.01 2.16 20.12
C LEU A 161 33.63 1.53 20.34
N LEU A 162 32.78 1.54 19.31
CA LEU A 162 31.42 1.01 19.38
C LEU A 162 31.36 -0.53 19.34
N ASP A 163 32.40 -1.18 18.81
CA ASP A 163 32.58 -2.65 18.83
C ASP A 163 33.04 -3.18 20.21
N GLY A 164 33.13 -2.33 21.24
CA GLY A 164 33.42 -2.73 22.62
C GLY A 164 34.88 -3.11 22.89
N ARG A 165 35.82 -2.76 21.99
CA ARG A 165 37.25 -2.98 22.22
C ARG A 165 37.78 -1.98 23.24
N PRO A 166 38.48 -2.40 24.31
CA PRO A 166 39.04 -1.46 25.29
C PRO A 166 40.04 -0.53 24.62
N ILE A 167 39.79 0.79 24.68
CA ILE A 167 40.74 1.80 24.24
C ILE A 167 41.52 2.25 25.48
N PRO A 168 42.86 2.10 25.51
CA PRO A 168 43.67 2.58 26.63
C PRO A 168 43.51 4.09 26.80
N GLY A 169 43.09 4.53 28.00
CA GLY A 169 43.07 5.94 28.38
C GLY A 169 41.76 6.70 28.10
N SER A 170 40.68 6.04 27.67
CA SER A 170 39.39 6.72 27.50
C SER A 170 38.35 6.30 28.55
N ILE A 171 37.91 7.25 29.38
CA ILE A 171 36.73 7.10 30.24
C ILE A 171 35.57 7.78 29.49
N TYR A 172 34.89 7.03 28.61
CA TYR A 172 33.62 7.49 28.05
C TYR A 172 32.50 7.04 28.98
N ASP A 173 31.70 7.98 29.47
CA ASP A 173 30.47 7.60 30.16
C ASP A 173 29.43 7.05 29.16
N ARG A 174 28.35 6.48 29.69
CA ARG A 174 27.27 5.91 28.90
C ARG A 174 26.58 6.94 27.99
N GLU A 175 26.43 8.19 28.44
CA GLU A 175 25.78 9.25 27.68
C GLU A 175 26.62 9.63 26.44
N HIS A 176 27.96 9.63 26.55
CA HIS A 176 28.86 9.90 25.43
C HIS A 176 28.81 8.79 24.37
N ILE A 177 28.76 7.53 24.79
CA ILE A 177 28.64 6.39 23.86
C ILE A 177 27.33 6.50 23.07
N GLU A 178 26.23 6.89 23.72
CA GLU A 178 24.92 7.06 23.06
C GLU A 178 24.96 8.17 21.99
N ILE A 179 25.67 9.28 22.23
CA ILE A 179 25.87 10.35 21.23
C ILE A 179 26.72 9.87 20.04
N LEU A 180 27.75 9.06 20.27
CA LEU A 180 28.57 8.50 19.20
C LEU A 180 27.79 7.49 18.35
N GLN A 181 26.93 6.68 18.96
CA GLN A 181 25.98 5.80 18.24
C GLN A 181 25.01 6.61 17.38
N GLU A 182 24.49 7.72 17.91
CA GLU A 182 23.62 8.63 17.19
C GLU A 182 24.33 9.30 16.00
N LEU A 183 25.58 9.73 16.18
CA LEU A 183 26.42 10.24 15.09
C LEU A 183 26.62 9.19 13.99
N GLN A 184 26.91 7.94 14.37
CA GLN A 184 27.07 6.85 13.40
C GLN A 184 25.77 6.58 12.64
N ALA A 185 24.62 6.64 13.31
CA ALA A 185 23.31 6.56 12.67
C ALA A 185 23.09 7.71 11.67
N ALA A 186 23.37 8.96 12.06
CA ALA A 186 23.25 10.13 11.18
C ALA A 186 24.12 10.01 9.92
N ARG A 187 25.37 9.54 10.09
CA ARG A 187 26.28 9.29 8.95
C ARG A 187 25.78 8.19 8.01
N ARG A 188 25.22 7.10 8.56
CA ARG A 188 24.65 6.01 7.75
C ARG A 188 23.48 6.49 6.90
N VAL A 189 22.57 7.26 7.50
CA VAL A 189 21.44 7.87 6.78
C VAL A 189 21.93 8.79 5.67
N ARG A 190 22.88 9.69 5.95
CA ARG A 190 23.47 10.56 4.93
C ARG A 190 24.10 9.74 3.79
N LYS A 191 24.89 8.73 4.11
CA LYS A 191 25.57 7.88 3.12
C LYS A 191 24.58 7.13 2.23
N LYS A 192 23.51 6.57 2.81
CA LYS A 192 22.44 5.92 2.05
C LYS A 192 21.76 6.92 1.12
N ALA A 193 21.35 8.07 1.64
CA ALA A 193 20.71 9.11 0.84
C ALA A 193 21.62 9.66 -0.29
N ASP A 194 22.93 9.80 -0.05
CA ASP A 194 23.90 10.17 -1.08
C ASP A 194 24.02 9.10 -2.18
N ALA A 195 24.04 7.82 -1.78
CA ALA A 195 24.11 6.70 -2.73
C ALA A 195 22.84 6.61 -3.59
N ASP A 196 21.66 6.72 -2.97
CA ASP A 196 20.38 6.68 -3.66
C ASP A 196 20.27 7.83 -4.69
N ARG A 197 20.74 9.04 -4.33
CA ARG A 197 20.78 10.20 -5.23
C ARG A 197 21.75 10.05 -6.39
N GLU A 198 22.93 9.48 -6.14
CA GLU A 198 23.91 9.25 -7.21
C GLU A 198 23.41 8.16 -8.17
N GLU A 199 22.74 7.13 -7.65
CA GLU A 199 22.06 6.14 -8.46
C GLU A 199 20.93 6.75 -9.29
N GLU A 200 20.07 7.59 -8.71
CA GLU A 200 19.03 8.33 -9.42
C GLU A 200 19.62 9.17 -10.57
N ARG A 201 20.65 9.97 -10.30
CA ARG A 201 21.35 10.76 -11.33
C ARG A 201 21.95 9.86 -12.42
N ARG A 202 22.54 8.73 -12.05
CA ARG A 202 23.10 7.78 -13.02
C ARG A 202 22.00 7.25 -13.95
N LEU A 203 20.84 6.88 -13.39
CA LEU A 203 19.69 6.40 -14.15
C LEU A 203 19.13 7.49 -15.08
N GLU A 204 19.08 8.75 -14.62
CA GLU A 204 18.67 9.89 -15.45
C GLU A 204 19.61 10.08 -16.65
N LEU A 205 20.93 10.06 -16.41
CA LEU A 205 21.93 10.17 -17.48
C LEU A 205 21.88 9.00 -18.45
N GLU A 206 21.65 7.78 -17.95
CA GLU A 206 21.46 6.59 -18.79
C GLU A 206 20.19 6.71 -19.66
N GLU A 207 19.10 7.27 -19.13
CA GLU A 207 17.86 7.49 -19.87
C GLU A 207 18.01 8.60 -20.91
N GLU A 208 18.71 9.69 -20.59
CA GLU A 208 19.03 10.75 -21.54
C GLU A 208 19.91 10.22 -22.69
N ALA A 209 20.94 9.43 -22.37
CA ALA A 209 21.78 8.78 -23.37
C ALA A 209 20.99 7.81 -24.24
N ASN A 210 20.05 7.06 -23.66
CA ASN A 210 19.13 6.19 -24.39
C ASN A 210 18.26 6.97 -25.37
N LEU A 211 17.70 8.10 -24.94
CA LEU A 211 16.88 8.97 -25.79
C LEU A 211 17.69 9.53 -26.96
N LEU A 212 18.88 10.09 -26.70
CA LEU A 212 19.75 10.64 -27.74
C LEU A 212 20.15 9.57 -28.77
N LYS A 213 20.44 8.35 -28.31
CA LYS A 213 20.75 7.23 -29.20
C LYS A 213 19.55 6.85 -30.06
N ALA A 214 18.35 6.75 -29.47
CA ALA A 214 17.14 6.44 -30.22
C ALA A 214 16.80 7.52 -31.26
N GLN A 215 17.01 8.80 -30.93
CA GLN A 215 16.88 9.92 -31.87
C GLN A 215 17.83 9.77 -33.05
N ALA A 216 19.11 9.46 -32.79
CA ALA A 216 20.12 9.30 -33.84
C ALA A 216 19.85 8.09 -34.74
N GLU A 217 19.31 6.99 -34.20
CA GLU A 217 18.98 5.77 -34.93
C GLU A 217 17.60 5.83 -35.62
N GLY A 218 16.80 6.86 -35.35
CA GLY A 218 15.42 6.97 -35.85
C GLY A 218 14.47 5.93 -35.25
N THR A 219 14.78 5.40 -34.07
CA THR A 219 14.03 4.36 -33.36
C THR A 219 13.10 4.95 -32.30
N ILE A 220 12.42 6.04 -32.66
CA ILE A 220 11.41 6.73 -31.85
C ILE A 220 10.05 6.53 -32.49
N ALA A 221 9.03 6.35 -31.64
CA ALA A 221 7.65 6.28 -32.09
C ALA A 221 6.72 7.01 -31.14
N ASP A 222 5.56 7.38 -31.67
CA ASP A 222 4.50 8.04 -30.92
C ASP A 222 3.67 7.01 -30.17
N CYS A 223 3.37 7.30 -28.91
CA CYS A 223 2.42 6.52 -28.13
C CYS A 223 1.01 6.72 -28.69
N GLY A 224 0.33 5.63 -29.05
CA GLY A 224 -1.05 5.65 -29.56
C GLY A 224 -2.13 6.12 -28.57
N CYS A 225 -1.75 6.46 -27.32
CA CYS A 225 -2.66 6.94 -26.29
C CYS A 225 -2.40 8.41 -25.91
N CYS A 226 -1.16 8.77 -25.55
CA CYS A 226 -0.82 10.14 -25.13
C CYS A 226 -0.19 10.99 -26.24
N PHE A 227 0.13 10.40 -27.40
CA PHE A 227 0.84 11.05 -28.52
C PHE A 227 2.21 11.66 -28.13
N GLY A 228 2.79 11.21 -27.02
CA GLY A 228 4.18 11.53 -26.68
C GLY A 228 5.15 10.66 -27.49
N GLU A 229 6.31 11.22 -27.80
CA GLU A 229 7.42 10.55 -28.47
C GLU A 229 8.26 9.76 -27.45
N TYR A 230 8.52 8.48 -27.72
CA TYR A 230 9.32 7.64 -26.86
C TYR A 230 10.30 6.76 -27.66
N PRO A 231 11.47 6.43 -27.10
CA PRO A 231 12.33 5.37 -27.64
C PRO A 231 11.57 4.03 -27.72
N LEU A 232 11.67 3.30 -28.84
CA LEU A 232 10.97 2.02 -29.02
C LEU A 232 11.28 1.00 -27.92
N ASN A 233 12.50 1.02 -27.37
CA ASN A 233 12.90 0.14 -26.25
C ASN A 233 12.26 0.52 -24.90
N ARG A 234 11.59 1.67 -24.81
CA ARG A 234 10.78 2.13 -23.68
C ARG A 234 9.27 2.06 -23.96
N MET A 235 8.87 1.51 -25.09
CA MET A 235 7.48 1.29 -25.46
C MET A 235 7.11 -0.19 -25.36
N VAL A 236 5.81 -0.45 -25.38
CA VAL A 236 5.20 -1.78 -25.42
C VAL A 236 4.18 -1.84 -26.53
N HIS A 237 3.89 -3.03 -27.03
CA HIS A 237 2.93 -3.21 -28.13
C HIS A 237 1.92 -4.32 -27.88
N CYS A 238 0.76 -4.22 -28.52
CA CYS A 238 -0.24 -5.29 -28.51
C CYS A 238 0.16 -6.46 -29.43
N ASN A 239 -0.50 -7.60 -29.29
CA ASN A 239 -0.29 -8.80 -30.12
C ASN A 239 -1.19 -8.82 -31.36
N ASN A 240 -1.42 -7.69 -32.00
CA ASN A 240 -2.17 -7.65 -33.25
C ASN A 240 -1.30 -8.19 -34.39
N GLU A 241 -1.85 -9.11 -35.18
CA GLU A 241 -1.13 -9.78 -36.27
C GLU A 241 -0.96 -8.88 -37.50
N GLU A 242 -1.86 -7.92 -37.71
CA GLU A 242 -1.84 -7.04 -38.88
C GLU A 242 -0.96 -5.80 -38.67
N ALA A 243 -1.10 -5.14 -37.53
CA ALA A 243 -0.36 -3.92 -37.19
C ALA A 243 -0.11 -3.82 -35.68
N LEU A 244 1.17 -3.72 -35.29
CA LEU A 244 1.55 -3.54 -33.89
C LEU A 244 1.25 -2.10 -33.45
N HIS A 245 0.34 -1.95 -32.49
CA HIS A 245 0.07 -0.66 -31.85
C HIS A 245 1.02 -0.45 -30.67
N TRP A 246 1.73 0.67 -30.68
CA TRP A 246 2.74 1.03 -29.69
C TRP A 246 2.21 2.00 -28.64
N PHE A 247 2.59 1.76 -27.38
CA PHE A 247 2.20 2.57 -26.24
C PHE A 247 3.39 2.78 -25.32
N CYS A 248 3.49 3.94 -24.67
CA CYS A 248 4.45 4.11 -23.60
C CYS A 248 4.06 3.22 -22.39
N ARG A 249 5.06 2.83 -21.60
CA ARG A 249 4.86 1.96 -20.43
C ARG A 249 3.88 2.55 -19.42
N ASP A 250 3.84 3.88 -19.28
CA ASP A 250 2.94 4.55 -18.35
C ASP A 250 1.48 4.43 -18.77
N CYS A 251 1.17 4.64 -20.06
CA CYS A 251 -0.19 4.45 -20.58
C CYS A 251 -0.63 2.98 -20.45
N ALA A 252 0.27 2.03 -20.75
CA ALA A 252 -0.02 0.61 -20.57
C ALA A 252 -0.26 0.22 -19.10
N ARG A 253 0.51 0.79 -18.17
CA ARG A 253 0.32 0.62 -16.73
C ARG A 253 -1.02 1.19 -16.26
N GLN A 254 -1.35 2.42 -16.66
CA GLN A 254 -2.63 3.05 -16.31
C GLN A 254 -3.83 2.26 -16.86
N ASN A 255 -3.71 1.67 -18.05
CA ASN A 255 -4.73 0.77 -18.60
C ASN A 255 -4.90 -0.47 -17.71
N ALA A 256 -3.81 -1.05 -17.21
CA ALA A 256 -3.88 -2.17 -16.28
C ALA A 256 -4.49 -1.79 -14.93
N GLU A 257 -4.08 -0.67 -14.34
CA GLU A 257 -4.67 -0.12 -13.12
C GLU A 257 -6.18 0.13 -13.27
N THR A 258 -6.58 0.72 -14.40
CA THR A 258 -7.99 0.97 -14.74
C THR A 258 -8.77 -0.33 -14.91
N ALA A 259 -8.20 -1.32 -15.61
CA ALA A 259 -8.83 -2.62 -15.78
C ALA A 259 -9.05 -3.31 -14.42
N ILE A 260 -8.02 -3.35 -13.57
CA ILE A 260 -8.10 -3.91 -12.21
C ILE A 260 -9.14 -3.15 -11.37
N GLY A 261 -9.13 -1.82 -11.40
CA GLY A 261 -10.10 -0.98 -10.70
C GLY A 261 -11.55 -1.24 -11.15
N GLN A 262 -11.74 -1.57 -12.43
CA GLN A 262 -13.03 -1.97 -13.00
C GLN A 262 -13.36 -3.46 -12.77
N SER A 263 -12.59 -4.19 -11.95
CA SER A 263 -12.72 -5.63 -11.73
C SER A 263 -12.62 -6.45 -13.03
N LYS A 264 -11.81 -5.99 -13.97
CA LYS A 264 -11.45 -6.67 -15.21
C LYS A 264 -10.00 -7.15 -15.13
N TYR A 265 -9.71 -8.25 -15.80
CA TYR A 265 -8.36 -8.82 -15.88
C TYR A 265 -7.82 -8.88 -17.32
N GLN A 266 -8.69 -8.68 -18.31
CA GLN A 266 -8.31 -8.68 -19.72
C GLN A 266 -7.73 -7.30 -20.08
N LEU A 267 -6.42 -7.27 -20.35
CA LEU A 267 -5.74 -6.09 -20.85
C LEU A 267 -5.84 -6.04 -22.38
N VAL A 268 -6.77 -5.23 -22.88
CA VAL A 268 -7.04 -5.05 -24.31
C VAL A 268 -6.24 -3.85 -24.84
N CYS A 269 -5.88 -3.91 -26.12
CA CYS A 269 -5.24 -2.82 -26.85
C CYS A 269 -6.03 -1.50 -26.67
N MET A 270 -5.28 -0.40 -26.53
CA MET A 270 -5.84 0.94 -26.31
C MET A 270 -6.03 1.72 -27.61
N SER A 271 -5.80 1.09 -28.76
CA SER A 271 -5.94 1.75 -30.06
C SER A 271 -7.41 2.07 -30.37
N THR A 272 -7.64 3.16 -31.12
CA THR A 272 -8.97 3.65 -31.48
C THR A 272 -9.54 2.99 -32.73
N ASP A 273 -8.75 2.16 -33.42
CA ASP A 273 -9.12 1.41 -34.62
C ASP A 273 -9.98 0.16 -34.33
N GLY A 274 -10.31 -0.09 -33.05
CA GLY A 274 -11.12 -1.23 -32.64
C GLY A 274 -10.34 -2.52 -32.44
N CYS A 275 -9.01 -2.45 -32.32
CA CYS A 275 -8.16 -3.59 -32.00
C CYS A 275 -8.56 -4.26 -30.68
N ALA A 276 -8.98 -5.54 -30.75
CA ALA A 276 -9.35 -6.34 -29.58
C ALA A 276 -8.20 -7.21 -29.03
N SER A 277 -6.99 -7.10 -29.60
CA SER A 277 -5.83 -7.88 -29.20
C SER A 277 -5.35 -7.50 -27.81
N GLY A 278 -4.83 -8.48 -27.07
CA GLY A 278 -4.19 -8.24 -25.77
C GLY A 278 -2.68 -7.98 -25.88
N PHE A 279 -2.02 -7.97 -24.72
CA PHE A 279 -0.56 -7.89 -24.59
C PHE A 279 0.02 -9.26 -24.22
N SER A 280 1.18 -9.62 -24.77
CA SER A 280 1.92 -10.85 -24.42
C SER A 280 2.45 -10.79 -22.98
N GLN A 281 2.83 -11.93 -22.41
CA GLN A 281 3.40 -11.98 -21.06
C GLN A 281 4.71 -11.18 -20.95
N GLU A 282 5.54 -11.23 -21.99
CA GLU A 282 6.75 -10.42 -22.09
C GLU A 282 6.42 -8.92 -22.07
N GLN A 283 5.47 -8.47 -22.90
CA GLN A 283 5.05 -7.06 -22.94
C GLN A 283 4.47 -6.61 -21.59
N ARG A 284 3.66 -7.46 -20.95
CA ARG A 284 3.12 -7.21 -19.60
C ARG A 284 4.21 -6.98 -18.55
N SER A 285 5.31 -7.74 -18.60
CA SER A 285 6.43 -7.59 -17.66
C SER A 285 7.11 -6.21 -17.70
N HIS A 286 6.94 -5.44 -18.78
CA HIS A 286 7.54 -4.11 -18.92
C HIS A 286 6.73 -2.99 -18.26
N PHE A 287 5.44 -3.21 -17.98
CA PHE A 287 4.56 -2.18 -17.42
C PHE A 287 3.79 -2.61 -16.16
N LEU A 288 3.68 -3.92 -15.88
CA LEU A 288 3.16 -4.44 -14.62
C LEU A 288 4.30 -4.57 -13.61
N ASP A 289 4.18 -3.89 -12.47
CA ASP A 289 4.99 -4.21 -11.30
C ASP A 289 4.45 -5.45 -10.59
N GLU A 290 5.18 -5.93 -9.58
CA GLU A 290 4.81 -7.13 -8.81
C GLU A 290 3.40 -7.02 -8.21
N LYS A 291 3.03 -5.84 -7.71
CA LYS A 291 1.73 -5.62 -7.06
C LYS A 291 0.58 -5.68 -8.08
N LEU A 292 0.74 -5.02 -9.23
CA LEU A 292 -0.24 -5.01 -10.30
C LEU A 292 -0.39 -6.38 -10.94
N ALA A 293 0.71 -7.12 -11.13
CA ALA A 293 0.67 -8.49 -11.63
C ALA A 293 -0.15 -9.40 -10.70
N ILE A 294 0.13 -9.37 -9.39
CA ILE A 294 -0.63 -10.14 -8.39
C ILE A 294 -2.11 -9.74 -8.38
N ALA A 295 -2.42 -8.44 -8.47
CA ALA A 295 -3.80 -7.95 -8.49
C ALA A 295 -4.56 -8.37 -9.75
N LEU A 296 -3.90 -8.38 -10.91
CA LEU A 296 -4.46 -8.83 -12.17
C LEU A 296 -4.76 -10.34 -12.14
N GLU A 297 -3.80 -11.13 -11.65
CA GLU A 297 -3.96 -12.58 -11.50
C GLU A 297 -5.11 -12.92 -10.53
N ARG A 298 -5.19 -12.22 -9.39
CA ARG A 298 -6.31 -12.36 -8.45
C ARG A 298 -7.64 -12.07 -9.12
N SER A 299 -7.71 -11.01 -9.93
CA SER A 299 -8.92 -10.62 -10.66
C SER A 299 -9.31 -11.67 -11.70
N GLU A 300 -8.33 -12.26 -12.39
CA GLU A 300 -8.54 -13.36 -13.34
C GLU A 300 -9.07 -14.61 -12.66
N GLN A 301 -8.43 -15.04 -11.58
CA GLN A 301 -8.86 -16.22 -10.81
C GLN A 301 -10.27 -16.03 -10.25
N GLU A 302 -10.57 -14.87 -9.65
CA GLU A 302 -11.91 -14.58 -9.14
C GLU A 302 -12.96 -14.58 -10.27
N ALA A 303 -12.63 -14.00 -11.42
CA ALA A 303 -13.52 -14.01 -12.57
C ALA A 303 -13.78 -15.43 -13.08
N ASN A 304 -12.74 -16.26 -13.18
CA ASN A 304 -12.84 -17.66 -13.62
C ASN A 304 -13.68 -18.50 -12.65
N LEU A 305 -13.40 -18.40 -11.35
CA LEU A 305 -14.18 -19.06 -10.30
C LEU A 305 -15.66 -18.65 -10.33
N ARG A 306 -15.93 -17.36 -10.53
CA ARG A 306 -17.29 -16.84 -10.65
C ARG A 306 -17.99 -17.30 -11.95
N MET A 307 -17.25 -17.53 -13.04
CA MET A 307 -17.82 -18.11 -14.27
C MET A 307 -18.14 -19.60 -14.12
N ALA A 308 -17.31 -20.34 -13.39
CA ALA A 308 -17.50 -21.76 -13.15
C ALA A 308 -18.78 -22.07 -12.35
N GLY A 309 -19.35 -21.09 -11.65
CA GLY A 309 -20.61 -21.24 -10.93
C GLY A 309 -20.54 -22.28 -9.81
N ILE A 310 -19.35 -22.46 -9.22
CA ILE A 310 -19.10 -23.46 -8.17
C ILE A 310 -19.94 -23.09 -6.95
N GLU A 311 -20.85 -23.99 -6.58
CA GLU A 311 -21.67 -23.83 -5.38
C GLU A 311 -20.80 -23.91 -4.13
N ASN A 312 -21.11 -23.08 -3.13
CA ASN A 312 -20.40 -23.03 -1.85
C ASN A 312 -18.88 -22.79 -1.92
N LEU A 313 -18.41 -22.12 -2.98
CA LEU A 313 -17.02 -21.70 -3.07
C LEU A 313 -16.66 -20.69 -1.97
N ALA A 314 -15.64 -21.01 -1.18
CA ALA A 314 -15.04 -20.10 -0.21
C ALA A 314 -13.63 -19.71 -0.65
N SER A 315 -13.29 -18.43 -0.49
CA SER A 315 -12.00 -17.87 -0.87
C SER A 315 -11.21 -17.44 0.36
N CYS A 316 -9.90 -17.68 0.35
CA CYS A 316 -8.99 -17.11 1.33
C CYS A 316 -8.98 -15.57 1.22
N PRO A 317 -9.05 -14.82 2.33
CA PRO A 317 -8.95 -13.36 2.27
C PRO A 317 -7.50 -12.86 2.12
N PHE A 318 -6.51 -13.74 2.32
CA PHE A 318 -5.10 -13.39 2.44
C PHE A 318 -4.25 -13.79 1.24
N CYS A 319 -4.77 -14.67 0.38
CA CYS A 319 -4.10 -15.10 -0.84
C CYS A 319 -5.16 -15.49 -1.89
N PRO A 320 -4.75 -15.79 -3.13
CA PRO A 320 -5.68 -16.13 -4.21
C PRO A 320 -6.36 -17.51 -4.09
N PHE A 321 -6.03 -18.31 -3.07
CA PHE A 321 -6.58 -19.67 -2.90
C PHE A 321 -8.09 -19.68 -2.64
N ALA A 322 -8.83 -20.56 -3.33
CA ALA A 322 -10.24 -20.81 -3.11
C ALA A 322 -10.55 -22.31 -3.20
N ALA A 323 -11.55 -22.76 -2.45
CA ALA A 323 -11.96 -24.16 -2.39
C ALA A 323 -13.46 -24.28 -2.13
N GLU A 324 -14.05 -25.39 -2.56
CA GLU A 324 -15.40 -25.77 -2.16
C GLU A 324 -15.41 -26.06 -0.66
N TYR A 325 -16.39 -25.50 0.03
CA TYR A 325 -16.58 -25.70 1.47
C TYR A 325 -18.05 -26.00 1.77
N PRO A 326 -18.37 -26.63 2.92
CA PRO A 326 -19.75 -26.73 3.39
C PRO A 326 -20.40 -25.34 3.54
N PRO A 327 -21.74 -25.25 3.66
CA PRO A 327 -22.43 -24.02 4.05
C PRO A 327 -21.78 -23.33 5.27
N VAL A 328 -21.76 -22.00 5.27
CA VAL A 328 -21.12 -21.19 6.33
C VAL A 328 -21.70 -21.45 7.72
N GLU A 329 -22.96 -21.89 7.80
CA GLU A 329 -23.61 -22.26 9.06
C GLU A 329 -23.03 -23.55 9.69
N ILE A 330 -22.45 -24.44 8.87
CA ILE A 330 -21.83 -25.69 9.33
C ILE A 330 -20.38 -25.45 9.71
N ASP A 331 -19.63 -24.75 8.85
CA ASP A 331 -18.23 -24.41 9.11
C ASP A 331 -17.99 -22.92 8.86
N LYS A 332 -17.74 -22.20 9.95
CA LYS A 332 -17.46 -20.75 9.94
C LYS A 332 -15.98 -20.45 9.73
N GLU A 333 -15.10 -21.46 9.77
CA GLU A 333 -13.67 -21.31 9.49
C GLU A 333 -13.35 -21.69 8.05
N PHE A 334 -12.41 -21.00 7.44
CA PHE A 334 -11.79 -21.39 6.17
C PHE A 334 -10.32 -21.64 6.42
N ARG A 335 -9.90 -22.89 6.23
CA ARG A 335 -8.50 -23.34 6.34
C ARG A 335 -7.88 -23.28 4.95
N CYS A 336 -7.01 -22.29 4.73
CA CYS A 336 -6.30 -22.15 3.48
C CYS A 336 -5.31 -23.30 3.29
N GLN A 337 -5.31 -23.95 2.13
CA GLN A 337 -4.38 -25.05 1.81
C GLN A 337 -3.23 -24.62 0.88
N ALA A 338 -3.13 -23.32 0.56
CA ALA A 338 -1.96 -22.81 -0.16
C ALA A 338 -0.70 -22.91 0.72
N PRO A 339 0.40 -23.52 0.22
CA PRO A 339 1.63 -23.78 0.97
C PRO A 339 2.23 -22.54 1.65
N ASP A 340 2.14 -21.38 0.98
CA ASP A 340 2.73 -20.13 1.47
C ASP A 340 1.79 -19.33 2.38
N CYS A 341 0.54 -19.76 2.55
CA CYS A 341 -0.45 -19.06 3.35
C CYS A 341 -0.83 -19.83 4.61
N GLU A 342 -1.41 -21.03 4.47
CA GLU A 342 -1.88 -21.90 5.58
C GLU A 342 -2.74 -21.20 6.67
N ARG A 343 -3.21 -19.97 6.43
CA ARG A 343 -3.96 -19.18 7.41
C ARG A 343 -5.39 -19.68 7.53
N ILE A 344 -5.91 -19.63 8.76
CA ILE A 344 -7.31 -19.89 9.06
C ILE A 344 -8.03 -18.55 9.17
N SER A 345 -9.11 -18.39 8.41
CA SER A 345 -9.92 -17.18 8.37
C SER A 345 -11.37 -17.45 8.75
N CYS A 346 -12.06 -16.44 9.28
CA CYS A 346 -13.50 -16.50 9.46
C CYS A 346 -14.20 -16.25 8.12
N ARG A 347 -15.11 -17.14 7.71
CA ARG A 347 -15.85 -17.04 6.45
C ARG A 347 -16.90 -15.92 6.44
N LEU A 348 -17.30 -15.44 7.63
CA LEU A 348 -18.28 -14.36 7.78
C LEU A 348 -17.63 -12.98 7.64
N CYS A 349 -16.59 -12.69 8.42
CA CYS A 349 -15.95 -11.37 8.44
C CYS A 349 -14.65 -11.29 7.64
N LYS A 350 -14.16 -12.41 7.08
CA LYS A 350 -12.92 -12.50 6.28
C LYS A 350 -11.65 -12.06 7.03
N LEU A 351 -11.69 -12.01 8.36
CA LEU A 351 -10.53 -11.79 9.22
C LEU A 351 -9.90 -13.13 9.60
N GLU A 352 -8.80 -13.09 10.35
CA GLU A 352 -8.25 -14.31 10.94
C GLU A 352 -9.27 -14.98 11.85
N SER A 353 -9.22 -16.31 11.92
CA SER A 353 -10.16 -17.03 12.76
C SER A 353 -10.07 -16.58 14.21
N HIS A 354 -11.23 -16.25 14.75
CA HIS A 354 -11.41 -15.80 16.12
C HIS A 354 -12.38 -16.72 16.88
N ILE A 355 -12.79 -17.84 16.28
CA ILE A 355 -13.66 -18.83 16.93
C ILE A 355 -12.93 -19.40 18.16
N PRO A 356 -13.57 -19.47 19.35
CA PRO A 356 -15.01 -19.45 19.59
C PRO A 356 -15.69 -18.08 19.70
N LYS A 357 -14.95 -16.95 19.63
CA LYS A 357 -15.55 -15.61 19.71
C LYS A 357 -16.45 -15.31 18.53
N SER A 358 -17.49 -14.52 18.75
CA SER A 358 -18.32 -14.00 17.66
C SER A 358 -17.54 -12.97 16.83
N CYS A 359 -18.00 -12.69 15.59
CA CYS A 359 -17.39 -11.65 14.76
C CYS A 359 -17.50 -10.26 15.41
N GLU A 360 -18.57 -10.02 16.16
CA GLU A 360 -18.81 -8.77 16.90
C GLU A 360 -17.81 -8.61 18.04
N GLU A 361 -17.58 -9.66 18.84
CA GLU A 361 -16.60 -9.65 19.93
C GLU A 361 -15.18 -9.43 19.38
N ASN A 362 -14.82 -10.11 18.29
CA ASN A 362 -13.53 -9.94 17.65
C ASN A 362 -13.35 -8.54 17.03
N ALA A 363 -14.42 -7.91 16.56
CA ALA A 363 -14.36 -6.53 16.09
C ALA A 363 -14.08 -5.56 17.24
N LYS A 364 -14.75 -5.74 18.39
CA LYS A 364 -14.53 -4.95 19.61
C LYS A 364 -13.09 -5.07 20.12
N ASP A 365 -12.55 -6.30 20.20
CA ASP A 365 -11.21 -6.57 20.70
C ASP A 365 -10.09 -6.04 19.79
N ASN A 366 -10.29 -6.08 18.47
CA ASN A 366 -9.29 -5.60 17.50
C ASN A 366 -9.36 -4.09 17.23
N GLY A 367 -10.23 -3.36 17.95
CA GLY A 367 -10.45 -1.94 17.67
C GLY A 367 -11.01 -1.67 16.27
N LEU A 368 -11.63 -2.68 15.64
CA LEU A 368 -12.40 -2.49 14.41
C LEU A 368 -13.65 -1.72 14.80
N SER A 369 -13.54 -0.41 14.69
CA SER A 369 -14.56 0.53 15.16
C SER A 369 -15.91 0.20 14.54
N ILE A 370 -16.97 0.31 15.34
CA ILE A 370 -18.37 0.31 14.88
C ILE A 370 -18.57 1.26 13.69
N ARG A 371 -17.75 2.32 13.62
CA ARG A 371 -17.65 3.21 12.47
C ARG A 371 -17.41 2.48 11.13
N ARG A 372 -16.60 1.42 11.10
CA ARG A 372 -16.33 0.64 9.90
C ARG A 372 -17.61 -0.02 9.35
N GLN A 373 -18.54 -0.42 10.23
CA GLN A 373 -19.82 -0.98 9.78
C GLN A 373 -20.68 0.07 9.06
N ILE A 374 -20.63 1.32 9.53
CA ILE A 374 -21.29 2.46 8.86
C ILE A 374 -20.62 2.71 7.51
N GLU A 375 -19.29 2.75 7.47
CA GLU A 375 -18.50 2.95 6.24
C GLU A 375 -18.75 1.83 5.20
N GLU A 376 -18.85 0.58 5.63
CA GLU A 376 -19.18 -0.57 4.76
C GLU A 376 -20.62 -0.48 4.23
N ALA A 377 -21.59 -0.10 5.07
CA ALA A 377 -22.98 0.08 4.65
C ALA A 377 -23.13 1.23 3.62
N MET A 378 -22.44 2.34 3.84
CA MET A 378 -22.37 3.45 2.88
C MET A 378 -21.72 3.01 1.56
N SER A 379 -20.65 2.22 1.62
CA SER A 379 -19.98 1.68 0.44
C SER A 379 -20.88 0.72 -0.35
N GLU A 380 -21.63 -0.15 0.33
CA GLU A 380 -22.56 -1.08 -0.31
C GLU A 380 -23.75 -0.35 -0.97
N ALA A 381 -24.16 0.81 -0.45
CA ALA A 381 -25.20 1.63 -1.07
C ALA A 381 -24.81 2.18 -2.46
N LEU A 382 -23.52 2.50 -2.63
CA LEU A 382 -22.97 3.02 -3.88
C LEU A 382 -22.76 1.92 -4.94
N ILE A 383 -22.33 0.73 -4.49
CA ILE A 383 -21.96 -0.39 -5.37
C ILE A 383 -23.19 -1.21 -5.76
N ARG A 384 -23.52 -1.26 -7.06
CA ARG A 384 -24.58 -2.13 -7.60
C ARG A 384 -23.98 -3.43 -8.10
N LYS A 385 -24.77 -4.51 -8.12
CA LYS A 385 -24.34 -5.84 -8.59
C LYS A 385 -25.15 -6.25 -9.81
N CYS A 386 -24.50 -6.88 -10.79
CA CYS A 386 -25.19 -7.45 -11.94
C CYS A 386 -26.12 -8.59 -11.48
N ASN A 387 -27.40 -8.52 -11.79
CA ASN A 387 -28.40 -9.49 -11.33
C ASN A 387 -28.26 -10.88 -11.98
N LYS A 388 -27.43 -11.01 -13.02
CA LYS A 388 -27.13 -12.27 -13.71
C LYS A 388 -25.82 -12.89 -13.24
N CYS A 389 -24.75 -12.09 -13.09
CA CYS A 389 -23.40 -12.61 -12.85
C CYS A 389 -22.72 -12.07 -11.58
N GLY A 390 -23.41 -11.23 -10.78
CA GLY A 390 -22.90 -10.70 -9.52
C GLY A 390 -21.80 -9.65 -9.62
N THR A 391 -21.33 -9.28 -10.82
CA THR A 391 -20.24 -8.29 -10.99
C THR A 391 -20.62 -6.95 -10.38
N PRO A 392 -19.81 -6.39 -9.45
CA PRO A 392 -20.04 -5.09 -8.87
C PRO A 392 -19.73 -3.97 -9.89
N PHE A 393 -20.49 -2.89 -9.85
CA PHE A 393 -20.29 -1.72 -10.70
C PHE A 393 -20.92 -0.47 -10.08
N VAL A 394 -20.35 0.69 -10.41
CA VAL A 394 -20.87 2.01 -10.05
C VAL A 394 -21.12 2.77 -11.36
N LYS A 395 -22.24 3.49 -11.43
CA LYS A 395 -22.54 4.36 -12.57
C LYS A 395 -21.80 5.67 -12.38
N GLU A 396 -21.09 6.16 -13.39
CA GLU A 396 -20.51 7.51 -13.38
C GLU A 396 -21.49 8.50 -14.04
N GLU A 397 -21.79 8.28 -15.32
CA GLU A 397 -22.61 9.18 -16.14
C GLU A 397 -23.62 8.41 -17.01
N GLY A 398 -24.57 9.14 -17.62
CA GLY A 398 -25.49 8.58 -18.63
C GLY A 398 -26.85 8.10 -18.11
N CYS A 399 -27.50 7.20 -18.85
CA CYS A 399 -28.84 6.70 -18.53
C CYS A 399 -28.82 5.53 -17.54
N ASN A 400 -29.94 5.26 -16.88
CA ASN A 400 -30.05 4.17 -15.90
C ASN A 400 -30.22 2.77 -16.51
N LYS A 401 -30.19 2.66 -17.84
CA LYS A 401 -30.10 1.38 -18.56
C LYS A 401 -28.63 0.98 -18.63
N MET A 402 -28.22 0.07 -17.75
CA MET A 402 -26.83 -0.37 -17.62
C MET A 402 -26.63 -1.69 -18.33
N THR A 403 -25.56 -1.80 -19.12
CA THR A 403 -25.14 -3.06 -19.74
C THR A 403 -23.93 -3.60 -18.99
N CYS A 404 -23.99 -4.85 -18.56
CA CYS A 404 -22.87 -5.50 -17.89
C CYS A 404 -21.67 -5.58 -18.84
N THR A 405 -20.56 -4.96 -18.45
CA THR A 405 -19.30 -4.90 -19.23
C THR A 405 -18.47 -6.19 -19.14
N ARG A 406 -18.88 -7.14 -18.30
CA ARG A 406 -18.22 -8.43 -18.18
C ARG A 406 -18.39 -9.22 -19.49
N ASN A 407 -17.26 -9.62 -20.05
CA ASN A 407 -17.21 -10.49 -21.22
C ASN A 407 -18.02 -11.78 -20.95
N GLY A 408 -18.93 -12.13 -21.87
CA GLY A 408 -19.83 -13.29 -21.75
C GLY A 408 -21.13 -13.08 -20.97
N CYS A 409 -21.32 -11.96 -20.24
CA CYS A 409 -22.59 -11.70 -19.54
C CYS A 409 -23.54 -10.83 -20.37
N PHE A 410 -23.10 -9.61 -20.71
CA PHE A 410 -23.82 -8.59 -21.47
C PHE A 410 -25.28 -8.33 -21.05
N ASN A 411 -25.65 -8.71 -19.83
CA ASN A 411 -27.00 -8.49 -19.31
C ASN A 411 -27.29 -7.00 -19.15
N VAL A 412 -28.51 -6.61 -19.51
CA VAL A 412 -28.98 -5.23 -19.39
C VAL A 412 -29.93 -5.14 -18.19
N GLN A 413 -29.60 -4.25 -17.25
CA GLN A 413 -30.41 -4.03 -16.05
C GLN A 413 -30.57 -2.55 -15.72
N CYS A 414 -31.58 -2.27 -14.92
CA CYS A 414 -31.85 -0.95 -14.39
C CYS A 414 -30.92 -0.65 -13.22
N TYR A 415 -30.24 0.50 -13.23
CA TYR A 415 -29.37 0.93 -12.13
C TYR A 415 -30.12 1.14 -10.81
N ILE A 416 -31.42 1.44 -10.90
CA ILE A 416 -32.27 1.81 -9.77
C ILE A 416 -32.78 0.58 -9.02
N CYS A 417 -33.42 -0.33 -9.76
CA CYS A 417 -34.13 -1.47 -9.17
C CYS A 417 -33.42 -2.81 -9.38
N SER A 418 -32.28 -2.81 -10.08
CA SER A 418 -31.48 -4.01 -10.39
C SER A 418 -32.21 -5.09 -11.21
N LYS A 419 -33.39 -4.81 -11.76
CA LYS A 419 -34.14 -5.75 -12.62
C LYS A 419 -33.63 -5.69 -14.05
N SER A 420 -33.66 -6.82 -14.75
CA SER A 420 -33.36 -6.86 -16.19
C SER A 420 -34.41 -6.05 -16.95
N CYS A 421 -33.97 -5.22 -17.89
CA CYS A 421 -34.85 -4.21 -18.48
C CYS A 421 -34.53 -3.87 -19.94
N ASN A 422 -35.54 -3.35 -20.64
CA ASN A 422 -35.41 -2.62 -21.90
C ASN A 422 -35.84 -1.15 -21.70
N TYR A 423 -35.94 -0.36 -22.78
CA TYR A 423 -36.29 1.07 -22.67
C TYR A 423 -37.73 1.32 -22.18
N ASP A 424 -38.62 0.36 -22.35
CA ASP A 424 -40.01 0.34 -21.85
C ASP A 424 -40.12 0.32 -20.32
N HIS A 425 -39.06 -0.12 -19.62
CA HIS A 425 -38.96 -0.10 -18.17
C HIS A 425 -38.88 1.31 -17.58
N PHE A 426 -38.55 2.32 -18.40
CA PHE A 426 -38.28 3.67 -17.92
C PHE A 426 -39.48 4.60 -18.12
N ASN A 427 -39.42 5.79 -17.53
CA ASN A 427 -40.49 6.79 -17.58
C ASN A 427 -40.53 7.65 -18.85
N ASP A 428 -39.88 7.22 -19.94
CA ASP A 428 -39.82 7.93 -21.23
C ASP A 428 -40.90 7.40 -22.19
N PRO A 429 -41.99 8.16 -22.43
CA PRO A 429 -43.07 7.72 -23.31
C PRO A 429 -42.65 7.53 -24.76
N GLN A 430 -41.61 8.25 -25.23
CA GLN A 430 -41.12 8.13 -26.61
C GLN A 430 -40.48 6.76 -26.87
N ARG A 431 -40.05 6.07 -25.82
CA ARG A 431 -39.38 4.77 -25.88
C ARG A 431 -40.23 3.62 -25.30
N GLY A 432 -41.54 3.83 -25.20
CA GLY A 432 -42.51 2.84 -24.70
C GLY A 432 -42.71 2.85 -23.18
N GLY A 433 -42.16 3.85 -22.49
CA GLY A 433 -42.25 4.03 -21.05
C GLY A 433 -43.57 4.62 -20.54
N ARG A 434 -43.82 4.52 -19.23
CA ARG A 434 -45.02 5.07 -18.58
C ARG A 434 -44.68 5.91 -17.36
N VAL A 435 -45.54 6.87 -17.02
CA VAL A 435 -45.42 7.63 -15.77
C VAL A 435 -45.53 6.67 -14.58
N GLY A 436 -44.57 6.71 -13.65
CA GLY A 436 -44.45 5.77 -12.53
C GLY A 436 -43.35 4.69 -12.72
N ASN A 437 -42.82 4.55 -13.93
CA ASN A 437 -41.63 3.75 -14.18
C ASN A 437 -40.34 4.42 -13.66
N CYS A 438 -39.25 3.66 -13.63
CA CYS A 438 -37.93 4.17 -13.24
C CYS A 438 -37.48 5.34 -14.13
N PRO A 439 -36.87 6.42 -13.59
CA PRO A 439 -36.33 7.49 -14.43
C PRO A 439 -35.26 6.97 -15.39
N LEU A 440 -35.35 7.33 -16.67
CA LEU A 440 -34.30 6.98 -17.66
C LEU A 440 -33.03 7.80 -17.43
N PHE A 441 -33.20 9.08 -17.16
CA PHE A 441 -32.14 10.05 -16.90
C PHE A 441 -32.41 10.77 -15.59
N GLU A 442 -31.38 10.86 -14.76
CA GLU A 442 -31.37 11.68 -13.55
C GLU A 442 -29.92 11.95 -13.14
N SER A 443 -29.74 12.81 -12.14
CA SER A 443 -28.43 13.07 -11.57
C SER A 443 -27.91 11.83 -10.83
N THR A 444 -26.86 11.22 -11.39
CA THR A 444 -26.15 10.10 -10.73
C THR A 444 -25.63 10.52 -9.36
N GLN A 445 -25.04 11.71 -9.27
CA GLN A 445 -24.47 12.24 -8.03
C GLN A 445 -25.54 12.42 -6.94
N GLN A 446 -26.69 13.03 -7.27
CA GLN A 446 -27.75 13.21 -6.27
C GLN A 446 -28.26 11.88 -5.75
N ARG A 447 -28.44 10.89 -6.64
CA ARG A 447 -28.82 9.56 -6.20
C ARG A 447 -27.77 8.93 -5.29
N HIS A 448 -26.50 8.98 -5.68
CA HIS A 448 -25.43 8.43 -4.85
C HIS A 448 -25.43 9.08 -3.47
N ASP A 449 -25.54 10.41 -3.41
CA ASP A 449 -25.61 11.16 -2.16
C ASP A 449 -26.84 10.74 -1.31
N ASP A 450 -28.01 10.56 -1.94
CA ASP A 450 -29.24 10.14 -1.27
C ASP A 450 -29.19 8.69 -0.77
N ASP A 451 -28.67 7.77 -1.60
CA ASP A 451 -28.52 6.35 -1.27
C ASP A 451 -27.52 6.17 -0.12
N VAL A 452 -26.38 6.87 -0.19
CA VAL A 452 -25.35 6.85 0.86
C VAL A 452 -25.88 7.45 2.16
N ARG A 453 -26.56 8.60 2.10
CA ARG A 453 -27.15 9.23 3.30
C ARG A 453 -28.22 8.35 3.94
N LYS A 454 -29.05 7.70 3.12
CA LYS A 454 -30.05 6.76 3.62
C LYS A 454 -29.37 5.57 4.28
N ALA A 455 -28.37 4.98 3.65
CA ALA A 455 -27.64 3.84 4.22
C ALA A 455 -26.88 4.20 5.49
N GLU A 456 -26.28 5.39 5.56
CA GLU A 456 -25.66 5.93 6.78
C GLU A 456 -26.69 6.04 7.90
N LYS A 457 -27.85 6.64 7.63
CA LYS A 457 -28.93 6.78 8.61
C LYS A 457 -29.45 5.42 9.09
N ASP A 458 -29.75 4.52 8.16
CA ASP A 458 -30.26 3.17 8.46
C ASP A 458 -29.22 2.37 9.28
N ALA A 459 -27.93 2.49 8.94
CA ALA A 459 -26.84 1.84 9.67
C ALA A 459 -26.66 2.44 11.08
N LEU A 460 -26.73 3.77 11.23
CA LEU A 460 -26.67 4.45 12.52
C LEU A 460 -27.84 4.07 13.42
N GLU A 461 -29.06 4.00 12.89
CA GLU A 461 -30.25 3.59 13.64
C GLU A 461 -30.13 2.14 14.14
N ARG A 462 -29.68 1.22 13.29
CA ARG A 462 -29.40 -0.18 13.68
C ARG A 462 -28.32 -0.26 14.76
N ILE A 463 -27.20 0.42 14.56
CA ILE A 463 -26.07 0.42 15.50
C ILE A 463 -26.47 1.02 16.84
N ARG A 464 -27.27 2.10 16.88
CA ARG A 464 -27.78 2.65 18.14
C ARG A 464 -28.69 1.69 18.88
N ALA A 465 -29.51 0.94 18.16
CA ALA A 465 -30.40 -0.05 18.77
C ALA A 465 -29.61 -1.22 19.39
N GLU A 466 -28.51 -1.63 18.75
CA GLU A 466 -27.67 -2.76 19.17
C GLU A 466 -26.58 -2.36 20.19
N HIS A 467 -26.11 -1.10 20.14
CA HIS A 467 -24.98 -0.58 20.93
C HIS A 467 -25.25 0.85 21.46
N PRO A 468 -26.15 0.99 22.47
CA PRO A 468 -26.48 2.29 23.07
C PRO A 468 -25.32 2.93 23.86
N GLU A 469 -24.21 2.21 24.08
CA GLU A 469 -23.03 2.70 24.79
C GLU A 469 -22.14 3.68 23.99
N TYR A 470 -22.37 3.86 22.69
CA TYR A 470 -21.59 4.77 21.82
C TYR A 470 -22.32 6.08 21.54
N SER A 471 -21.61 7.21 21.63
CA SER A 471 -22.19 8.53 21.37
C SER A 471 -22.23 8.90 19.88
N GLU A 472 -23.03 9.91 19.53
CA GLU A 472 -23.06 10.46 18.16
C GLU A 472 -21.68 10.92 17.65
N GLU A 473 -20.84 11.40 18.56
CA GLU A 473 -19.51 11.92 18.25
C GLU A 473 -18.52 10.79 17.98
N ASP A 474 -18.67 9.65 18.68
CA ASP A 474 -17.85 8.45 18.49
C ASP A 474 -18.13 7.73 17.16
N LEU A 475 -19.37 7.86 16.66
CA LEU A 475 -19.85 7.21 15.44
C LEU A 475 -19.68 8.08 14.19
N LYS A 476 -19.27 9.35 14.35
CA LYS A 476 -19.15 10.29 13.24
C LYS A 476 -17.98 9.93 12.32
N ILE A 477 -18.24 9.85 11.03
CA ILE A 477 -17.21 9.65 10.02
C ILE A 477 -16.40 10.93 9.87
N GLN A 478 -15.15 10.89 10.32
CA GLN A 478 -14.14 11.91 10.05
C GLN A 478 -13.69 11.81 8.59
N VAL A 479 -14.20 12.71 7.76
CA VAL A 479 -13.69 12.97 6.41
C VAL A 479 -12.66 14.10 6.50
N SER A 480 -11.53 13.97 5.82
CA SER A 480 -10.50 15.01 5.87
C SER A 480 -10.95 16.27 5.14
N GLU A 481 -10.48 17.43 5.61
CA GLU A 481 -10.82 18.73 5.02
C GLU A 481 -10.35 18.84 3.55
N ALA A 482 -9.27 18.13 3.20
CA ALA A 482 -8.77 18.03 1.84
C ALA A 482 -9.76 17.30 0.91
N VAL A 483 -10.37 16.21 1.39
CA VAL A 483 -11.37 15.44 0.62
C VAL A 483 -12.64 16.26 0.43
N LEU A 484 -13.10 16.97 1.47
CA LEU A 484 -14.26 17.85 1.36
C LEU A 484 -14.04 18.97 0.33
N LYS A 485 -12.89 19.63 0.35
CA LYS A 485 -12.51 20.66 -0.64
C LYS A 485 -12.37 20.10 -2.06
N ASP A 486 -11.89 18.86 -2.19
CA ASP A 486 -11.78 18.18 -3.48
C ASP A 486 -13.17 17.86 -4.06
N ASP A 487 -14.07 17.32 -3.24
CA ASP A 487 -15.46 17.03 -3.62
C ASP A 487 -16.23 18.31 -3.97
N GLU A 488 -16.04 19.39 -3.21
CA GLU A 488 -16.57 20.72 -3.54
C GLU A 488 -16.05 21.24 -4.88
N ARG A 489 -14.75 21.07 -5.16
CA ARG A 489 -14.17 21.45 -6.44
C ARG A 489 -14.74 20.63 -7.60
N ARG A 490 -14.91 19.32 -7.42
CA ARG A 490 -15.56 18.45 -8.42
C ARG A 490 -17.01 18.86 -8.64
N ARG A 491 -17.76 19.18 -7.58
CA ARG A 491 -19.15 19.65 -7.64
C ARG A 491 -19.25 21.00 -8.36
N ALA A 492 -18.37 21.96 -8.06
CA ALA A 492 -18.34 23.28 -8.67
C ALA A 492 -17.97 23.23 -10.16
N ASN A 493 -17.09 22.30 -10.54
CA ASN A 493 -16.67 22.10 -11.93
C ASN A 493 -17.62 21.23 -12.74
N ASN A 494 -18.72 20.70 -12.17
CA ASN A 494 -19.70 19.94 -12.92
C ASN A 494 -20.54 20.89 -13.83
N PRO A 495 -20.37 20.85 -15.16
CA PRO A 495 -21.03 21.80 -16.07
C PRO A 495 -22.56 21.62 -16.12
N ARG A 496 -23.11 20.55 -15.52
CA ARG A 496 -24.55 20.24 -15.48
C ARG A 496 -25.23 20.61 -14.16
N ALA A 497 -24.52 21.16 -13.17
CA ALA A 497 -25.11 21.65 -11.92
C ALA A 497 -25.67 23.09 -12.04
N ARG A 498 -25.49 23.76 -13.18
CA ARG A 498 -26.15 25.06 -13.43
C ARG A 498 -27.65 24.82 -13.63
N PRO A 499 -28.54 25.45 -12.86
CA PRO A 499 -29.97 25.36 -13.10
C PRO A 499 -30.26 25.87 -14.51
N VAL A 500 -30.95 25.05 -15.31
CA VAL A 500 -31.52 25.47 -16.58
C VAL A 500 -32.49 26.61 -16.25
N PRO A 501 -32.33 27.83 -16.81
CA PRO A 501 -33.30 28.87 -16.60
C PRO A 501 -34.63 28.39 -17.17
N MET A 502 -35.63 28.26 -16.30
CA MET A 502 -37.02 28.02 -16.69
C MET A 502 -37.39 29.08 -17.72
N GLY A 503 -37.58 28.66 -18.98
CA GLY A 503 -38.03 29.54 -20.04
C GLY A 503 -39.34 30.20 -19.64
N ALA A 504 -39.40 31.52 -19.75
CA ALA A 504 -40.62 32.29 -19.55
C ALA A 504 -41.73 31.76 -20.48
N PRO A 505 -43.00 31.71 -20.04
CA PRO A 505 -44.10 31.35 -20.91
C PRO A 505 -44.23 32.43 -22.00
N GLY A 506 -43.91 32.05 -23.23
CA GLY A 506 -44.12 32.87 -24.42
C GLY A 506 -45.60 33.07 -24.69
N GLN A 507 -45.94 34.32 -25.01
CA GLN A 507 -47.25 34.82 -25.40
C GLN A 507 -47.81 34.16 -26.66
#